data_AF-A0A971AD43-F1
#
_entry.id   AF-A0A971AD43-F1
#
_cell.length_a   1.000
_cell.length_b   1.000
_cell.length_c   1.000
_cell.angle_alpha   90.00
_cell.angle_beta   90.00
_cell.angle_gamma   90.00
#
_symmetry.space_group_name_H-M   'P 1'
#
loop_
_entity.id
_entity.type
_entity.pdbx_description
1 polymer ?
#
loop_
_entity_poly.entity_id
_entity_poly.type
_entity_poly.pdbx_seq_one_letter_code
_entity_poly.pdbx_strand_id
1 'polypeptide(L)'
;MTKMTLEMHAATYVRSGRDRPLPWWGPVCAVVVTALVLAAAAALAARMLPAAGAPPPARHQAVVYPQCPETPLYADSHRLFLLTAEQRLVVFQSPEYLLRATPVLLPGGNRRWLVLTAERLGPQPAGSHLYLLDLRQPGQARRLSPEPSYNFWDLSAGDVDGDGIPEVGLCTYSRTVRDSNYARRFFVYGWTADGDLYPRWRGRRLCRPYLSACLADANRDGQAELVSVEQAPDGGQLLAVYAWNQFGFWGLAESKPYARLRLDPGPGLHATIETAGEQRHVVFVQQDRDLIVSSSPTSDTF
;
A
#
# COMPACT_ATOMS: atom_id res chain seq x y z
N MET A 1 41.97 37.04 1.53
CA MET A 1 42.78 37.15 0.30
C MET A 1 43.89 36.13 0.38
N THR A 2 43.88 35.16 -0.54
CA THR A 2 44.99 34.36 -1.11
C THR A 2 44.33 33.13 -1.74
N LYS A 3 44.29 33.11 -3.08
CA LYS A 3 43.78 31.97 -3.87
C LYS A 3 44.72 30.79 -3.66
N MET A 4 44.17 29.67 -3.20
CA MET A 4 44.88 28.41 -3.07
C MET A 4 44.59 27.56 -4.30
N THR A 5 45.62 27.39 -5.13
CA THR A 5 45.64 26.66 -6.39
C THR A 5 45.63 25.16 -6.10
N LEU A 6 44.71 24.40 -6.70
CA LEU A 6 44.76 22.94 -6.67
C LEU A 6 45.75 22.46 -7.74
N GLU A 7 46.87 21.88 -7.31
CA GLU A 7 47.76 21.10 -8.16
C GLU A 7 47.09 19.77 -8.53
N MET A 8 47.08 19.45 -9.82
CA MET A 8 46.66 18.17 -10.35
C MET A 8 47.92 17.39 -10.72
N HIS A 9 48.19 16.30 -10.01
CA HIS A 9 49.29 15.39 -10.27
C HIS A 9 49.18 14.80 -11.69
N ALA A 10 50.19 15.10 -12.52
CA ALA A 10 50.35 14.53 -13.84
C ALA A 10 50.88 13.09 -13.74
N ALA A 11 50.10 12.12 -14.20
CA ALA A 11 50.58 10.77 -14.44
C ALA A 11 51.55 10.79 -15.64
N THR A 12 52.77 10.34 -15.38
CA THR A 12 53.88 10.26 -16.33
C THR A 12 53.62 9.14 -17.34
N TYR A 13 53.40 9.47 -18.62
CA TYR A 13 53.40 8.49 -19.69
C TYR A 13 54.75 8.52 -20.42
N VAL A 14 55.41 7.37 -20.43
CA VAL A 14 56.73 7.12 -21.01
C VAL A 14 56.66 7.23 -22.53
N ARG A 15 57.58 8.01 -23.09
CA ARG A 15 57.75 8.31 -24.52
C ARG A 15 58.61 7.20 -25.16
N SER A 16 58.05 6.42 -26.08
CA SER A 16 58.84 5.62 -27.04
C SER A 16 58.67 6.23 -28.44
N GLY A 17 59.79 6.59 -29.05
CA GLY A 17 59.86 7.53 -30.16
C GLY A 17 59.29 7.05 -31.50
N ARG A 18 58.80 8.04 -32.25
CA ARG A 18 59.12 8.35 -33.66
C ARG A 18 58.32 9.59 -34.03
N ASP A 19 59.03 10.69 -34.29
CA ASP A 19 58.44 11.93 -34.80
C ASP A 19 57.84 11.70 -36.19
N ARG A 20 56.52 11.92 -36.29
CA ARG A 20 55.85 12.39 -37.50
C ARG A 20 54.81 13.42 -37.09
N PRO A 21 54.70 14.58 -37.77
CA PRO A 21 53.64 15.54 -37.45
C PRO A 21 52.28 14.91 -37.79
N LEU A 22 51.39 14.83 -36.81
CA LEU A 22 49.99 14.48 -37.04
C LEU A 22 49.33 15.60 -37.85
N PRO A 23 48.52 15.30 -38.87
CA PRO A 23 47.82 16.33 -39.62
C PRO A 23 46.80 16.99 -38.69
N TRP A 24 46.63 18.30 -38.85
CA TRP A 24 45.47 19.02 -38.36
C TRP A 24 44.20 18.34 -38.88
N TRP A 25 43.42 17.72 -37.98
CA TRP A 25 42.04 17.29 -38.21
C TRP A 25 41.10 17.91 -37.17
N GLY A 26 41.02 19.24 -37.11
CA GLY A 26 39.74 19.89 -36.76
C GLY A 26 38.78 19.80 -37.95
N PRO A 27 37.59 20.41 -37.92
CA PRO A 27 36.41 20.15 -37.07
C PRO A 27 35.67 18.84 -37.42
N VAL A 28 36.19 18.04 -38.37
CA VAL A 28 35.47 16.88 -38.93
C VAL A 28 35.30 15.74 -37.91
N CYS A 29 36.30 15.46 -37.07
CA CYS A 29 36.18 14.43 -36.02
C CYS A 29 35.17 14.79 -34.92
N ALA A 30 35.02 16.08 -34.58
CA ALA A 30 34.04 16.51 -33.59
C ALA A 30 32.61 16.36 -34.11
N VAL A 31 32.37 16.64 -35.39
CA VAL A 31 31.04 16.47 -36.03
C VAL A 31 30.67 14.98 -36.14
N VAL A 32 31.62 14.11 -36.51
CA VAL A 32 31.35 12.66 -36.63
C VAL A 32 31.10 12.02 -35.27
N VAL A 33 31.86 12.38 -34.23
CA VAL A 33 31.63 11.88 -32.86
C VAL A 33 30.31 12.40 -32.30
N THR A 34 29.96 13.67 -32.53
CA THR A 34 28.67 14.24 -32.08
C THR A 34 27.49 13.60 -32.82
N ALA A 35 27.61 13.33 -34.12
CA ALA A 35 26.60 12.64 -34.91
C ALA A 35 26.41 11.18 -34.47
N LEU A 36 27.48 10.46 -34.12
CA LEU A 36 27.42 9.10 -33.59
C LEU A 36 26.79 9.04 -32.20
N VAL A 37 27.10 10.00 -31.31
CA VAL A 37 26.49 10.10 -29.97
C VAL A 37 25.00 10.45 -30.07
N LEU A 38 24.61 11.36 -30.98
CA LEU A 38 23.20 11.69 -31.23
C LEU A 38 22.43 10.52 -31.86
N ALA A 39 23.04 9.76 -32.78
CA ALA A 39 22.43 8.58 -33.36
C ALA A 39 22.25 7.45 -32.34
N ALA A 40 23.22 7.26 -31.44
CA ALA A 40 23.11 6.30 -30.33
C ALA A 40 22.05 6.72 -29.29
N ALA A 41 21.97 8.01 -28.97
CA ALA A 41 20.92 8.54 -28.08
C ALA A 41 19.52 8.45 -28.70
N ALA A 42 19.38 8.70 -30.00
CA ALA A 42 18.12 8.54 -30.73
C ALA A 42 17.69 7.05 -30.84
N ALA A 43 18.64 6.13 -31.04
CA ALA A 43 18.37 4.69 -31.03
C ALA A 43 17.99 4.16 -29.64
N LEU A 44 18.56 4.72 -28.57
CA LEU A 44 18.18 4.42 -27.19
C LEU A 44 16.80 5.00 -26.84
N ALA A 45 16.50 6.22 -27.28
CA ALA A 45 15.18 6.84 -27.12
C ALA A 45 14.09 6.10 -27.91
N ALA A 46 14.39 5.62 -29.12
CA ALA A 46 13.49 4.79 -29.92
C ALA A 46 13.22 3.41 -29.30
N ARG A 47 14.15 2.86 -28.50
CA ARG A 47 13.95 1.64 -27.70
C ARG A 47 13.19 1.87 -26.39
N MET A 48 13.05 3.11 -25.95
CA MET A 48 12.30 3.50 -24.74
C MET A 48 10.91 4.07 -25.04
N LEU A 49 10.55 4.21 -26.31
CA LEU A 49 9.17 4.47 -26.70
C LEU A 49 8.37 3.16 -26.53
N PRO A 50 7.29 3.16 -25.72
CA PRO A 50 6.42 2.00 -25.62
C PRO A 50 5.89 1.66 -27.01
N ALA A 51 5.90 0.37 -27.36
CA ALA A 51 5.29 -0.12 -28.58
C ALA A 51 3.87 0.46 -28.70
N ALA A 52 3.64 1.25 -29.75
CA ALA A 52 2.33 1.82 -30.04
C ALA A 52 1.34 0.67 -30.21
N GLY A 53 0.46 0.49 -29.22
CA GLY A 53 -0.56 -0.56 -29.24
C GLY A 53 -0.84 -1.24 -27.91
N ALA A 54 0.01 -1.09 -26.88
CA ALA A 54 -0.37 -1.49 -25.52
C ALA A 54 -1.20 -0.37 -24.86
N PRO A 55 -2.41 -0.64 -24.33
CA PRO A 55 -3.08 0.33 -23.48
C PRO A 55 -2.11 0.72 -22.34
N PRO A 56 -2.03 1.99 -21.95
CA PRO A 56 -1.23 2.37 -20.80
C PRO A 56 -1.62 1.47 -19.62
N PRO A 57 -0.67 0.94 -18.83
CA PRO A 57 -1.00 0.16 -17.66
C PRO A 57 -2.00 0.96 -16.84
N ALA A 58 -3.12 0.33 -16.47
CA ALA A 58 -4.17 0.97 -15.69
C ALA A 58 -3.51 1.76 -14.57
N ARG A 59 -3.78 3.07 -14.49
CA ARG A 59 -3.24 3.92 -13.41
C ARG A 59 -3.66 3.27 -12.10
N HIS A 60 -2.73 2.59 -11.43
CA HIS A 60 -2.94 2.10 -10.08
C HIS A 60 -2.94 3.33 -9.19
N GLN A 61 -4.12 3.86 -8.93
CA GLN A 61 -4.33 4.84 -7.88
C GLN A 61 -4.21 4.07 -6.56
N ALA A 62 -3.22 4.44 -5.76
CA ALA A 62 -3.16 4.00 -4.38
C ALA A 62 -4.44 4.46 -3.68
N VAL A 63 -5.11 3.55 -2.97
CA VAL A 63 -6.34 3.92 -2.27
C VAL A 63 -5.94 4.56 -0.94
N VAL A 64 -6.12 5.88 -0.87
CA VAL A 64 -6.06 6.63 0.38
C VAL A 64 -7.45 6.59 0.98
N TYR A 65 -7.59 5.98 2.16
CA TYR A 65 -8.90 5.84 2.77
C TYR A 65 -9.26 7.09 3.56
N PRO A 66 -10.45 7.67 3.34
CA PRO A 66 -10.92 8.87 4.01
C PRO A 66 -11.46 8.56 5.41
N GLN A 67 -10.84 7.63 6.18
CA GLN A 67 -11.17 7.48 7.61
C GLN A 67 -10.90 8.77 8.40
N CYS A 68 -10.26 9.77 7.78
CA CYS A 68 -10.28 11.15 8.24
C CYS A 68 -10.66 12.09 7.08
N PRO A 69 -11.95 12.46 6.92
CA PRO A 69 -12.39 13.39 5.89
C PRO A 69 -11.68 14.76 5.98
N GLU A 70 -11.26 15.12 7.19
CA GLU A 70 -10.59 16.40 7.49
C GLU A 70 -9.11 16.44 7.07
N THR A 71 -8.51 15.30 6.72
CA THR A 71 -7.12 15.26 6.20
C THR A 71 -7.17 14.90 4.72
N PRO A 72 -7.13 15.88 3.80
CA PRO A 72 -7.29 15.64 2.37
C PRO A 72 -5.98 15.09 1.79
N LEU A 73 -5.72 13.82 2.06
CA LEU A 73 -4.63 13.08 1.45
C LEU A 73 -5.07 12.51 0.09
N TYR A 74 -4.17 12.61 -0.87
CA TYR A 74 -4.29 12.02 -2.19
C TYR A 74 -3.01 11.27 -2.52
N ALA A 75 -3.08 10.20 -3.32
CA ALA A 75 -1.88 9.48 -3.75
C ALA A 75 -1.87 9.23 -5.25
N ASP A 76 -0.67 9.27 -5.84
CA ASP A 76 -0.38 8.57 -7.08
C ASP A 76 0.28 7.22 -6.76
N SER A 77 0.83 6.55 -7.77
CA SER A 77 1.45 5.23 -7.58
C SER A 77 2.71 5.25 -6.71
N HIS A 78 3.38 6.39 -6.50
CA HIS A 78 4.68 6.49 -5.82
C HIS A 78 4.74 7.58 -4.75
N ARG A 79 3.73 8.46 -4.68
CA ARG A 79 3.73 9.65 -3.83
C ARG A 79 2.41 9.81 -3.12
N LEU A 80 2.51 10.21 -1.86
CA LEU A 80 1.40 10.68 -1.04
C LEU A 80 1.49 12.21 -0.96
N PHE A 81 0.36 12.85 -1.21
CA PHE A 81 0.20 14.29 -1.21
C PHE A 81 -0.77 14.71 -0.11
N LEU A 82 -0.41 15.76 0.62
CA LEU A 82 -1.33 16.52 1.43
C LEU A 82 -1.85 17.71 0.62
N LEU A 83 -3.17 17.78 0.43
CA LEU A 83 -3.81 18.93 -0.16
C LEU A 83 -3.98 20.02 0.91
N THR A 84 -3.51 21.21 0.61
CA THR A 84 -3.78 22.41 1.42
C THR A 84 -4.62 23.37 0.57
N ALA A 85 -5.14 24.45 1.16
CA ALA A 85 -5.90 25.42 0.38
C ALA A 85 -5.03 26.08 -0.72
N GLU A 86 -3.72 26.13 -0.52
CA GLU A 86 -2.78 26.85 -1.37
C GLU A 86 -1.99 25.94 -2.32
N GLN A 87 -1.71 24.68 -1.94
CA GLN A 87 -0.81 23.82 -2.69
C GLN A 87 -0.97 22.32 -2.40
N ARG A 88 -0.33 21.51 -3.27
CA ARG A 88 -0.15 20.06 -3.06
C ARG A 88 1.26 19.81 -2.52
N LEU A 89 1.37 19.36 -1.27
CA LEU A 89 2.64 19.03 -0.66
C LEU A 89 2.91 17.53 -0.76
N VAL A 90 4.07 17.13 -1.29
CA VAL A 90 4.51 15.72 -1.21
C VAL A 90 4.92 15.44 0.23
N VAL A 91 4.21 14.53 0.90
CA VAL A 91 4.48 14.16 2.30
C VAL A 91 5.19 12.81 2.44
N PHE A 92 5.09 11.98 1.41
CA PHE A 92 5.82 10.71 1.31
C PHE A 92 6.09 10.36 -0.15
N GLN A 93 7.26 9.77 -0.40
CA GLN A 93 7.64 9.26 -1.71
C GLN A 93 8.40 7.95 -1.53
N SER A 94 8.07 6.95 -2.34
CA SER A 94 8.79 5.68 -2.39
C SER A 94 9.11 5.31 -3.85
N PRO A 95 10.24 4.63 -4.13
CA PRO A 95 10.45 3.97 -5.42
C PRO A 95 9.47 2.79 -5.64
N GLU A 96 8.87 2.27 -4.58
CA GLU A 96 7.88 1.19 -4.61
C GLU A 96 6.49 1.74 -4.95
N TYR A 97 5.57 0.85 -5.32
CA TYR A 97 4.18 1.20 -5.53
C TYR A 97 3.47 1.38 -4.18
N LEU A 98 2.80 2.52 -3.98
CA LEU A 98 1.89 2.71 -2.84
C LEU A 98 0.67 1.80 -3.03
N LEU A 99 0.39 0.99 -2.02
CA LEU A 99 -0.78 0.12 -1.98
C LEU A 99 -1.91 0.79 -1.20
N ARG A 100 -1.59 1.31 -0.01
CA ARG A 100 -2.58 1.86 0.92
C ARG A 100 -1.97 2.84 1.89
N ALA A 101 -2.75 3.85 2.26
CA ALA A 101 -2.48 4.73 3.39
C ALA A 101 -3.68 4.75 4.35
N THR A 102 -3.42 4.56 5.65
CA THR A 102 -4.45 4.52 6.69
C THR A 102 -3.99 5.35 7.89
N PRO A 103 -4.86 6.22 8.45
CA PRO A 103 -4.54 6.92 9.68
C PRO A 103 -4.49 5.94 10.86
N VAL A 104 -3.61 6.21 11.82
CA VAL A 104 -3.56 5.48 13.09
C VAL A 104 -3.36 6.47 14.24
N LEU A 105 -4.06 6.24 15.34
CA LEU A 105 -3.86 6.98 16.58
C LEU A 105 -2.86 6.20 17.43
N LEU A 106 -1.69 6.77 17.71
CA LEU A 106 -0.71 6.12 18.57
C LEU A 106 -0.97 6.42 20.06
N PRO A 107 -0.39 5.62 20.98
CA PRO A 107 -0.36 5.94 22.39
C PRO A 107 0.10 7.39 22.63
N GLY A 108 -0.64 8.12 23.46
CA GLY A 108 -0.42 9.56 23.68
C GLY A 108 -1.15 10.49 22.71
N GLY A 109 -2.08 9.97 21.89
CA GLY A 109 -2.98 10.77 21.06
C GLY A 109 -2.34 11.33 19.79
N ASN A 110 -1.14 10.89 19.45
CA ASN A 110 -0.43 11.35 18.26
C ASN A 110 -0.96 10.63 17.02
N ARG A 111 -1.75 11.34 16.20
CA ARG A 111 -2.17 10.81 14.89
C ARG A 111 -0.96 10.69 13.95
N ARG A 112 -0.87 9.55 13.29
CA ARG A 112 0.14 9.18 12.29
C ARG A 112 -0.53 8.52 11.10
N TRP A 113 0.25 8.24 10.07
CA TRP A 113 -0.19 7.52 8.89
C TRP A 113 0.67 6.28 8.69
N LEU A 114 0.00 5.15 8.53
CA LEU A 114 0.60 3.94 8.02
C LEU A 114 0.56 3.99 6.50
N VAL A 115 1.69 3.75 5.85
CA VAL A 115 1.81 3.69 4.39
C VAL A 115 2.39 2.34 4.01
N LEU A 116 1.59 1.53 3.32
CA LEU A 116 2.01 0.26 2.76
C LEU A 116 2.41 0.43 1.30
N THR A 117 3.56 -0.14 0.96
CA THR A 117 4.10 -0.17 -0.39
C THR A 117 4.44 -1.60 -0.83
N ALA A 118 4.69 -1.79 -2.12
CA ALA A 118 5.27 -3.02 -2.66
C ALA A 118 6.17 -2.74 -3.88
N GLU A 119 7.29 -3.44 -3.97
CA GLU A 119 8.19 -3.39 -5.13
C GLU A 119 7.52 -3.89 -6.41
N ARG A 120 6.64 -4.89 -6.29
CA ARG A 120 5.91 -5.47 -7.43
C ARG A 120 4.43 -5.60 -7.14
N LEU A 121 3.63 -5.19 -8.12
CA LEU A 121 2.18 -5.39 -8.12
C LEU A 121 1.80 -6.74 -8.74
N GLY A 122 0.61 -7.19 -8.38
CA GLY A 122 -0.01 -8.41 -8.90
C GLY A 122 -1.07 -8.93 -7.94
N PRO A 123 -1.69 -10.08 -8.23
CA PRO A 123 -2.62 -10.72 -7.29
C PRO A 123 -1.98 -11.03 -5.94
N GLN A 124 -0.65 -11.24 -5.94
CA GLN A 124 0.21 -11.39 -4.78
C GLN A 124 1.35 -10.36 -4.91
N PRO A 125 1.21 -9.15 -4.34
CA PRO A 125 2.29 -8.18 -4.29
C PRO A 125 3.55 -8.77 -3.66
N ALA A 126 4.72 -8.20 -3.93
CA ALA A 126 5.98 -8.68 -3.35
C ALA A 126 6.90 -7.52 -3.01
N GLY A 127 7.79 -7.76 -2.03
CA GLY A 127 8.69 -6.72 -1.51
C GLY A 127 7.90 -5.63 -0.80
N SER A 128 7.00 -6.03 0.11
CA SER A 128 6.10 -5.11 0.78
C SER A 128 6.77 -4.43 1.97
N HIS A 129 6.59 -3.11 2.09
CA HIS A 129 7.16 -2.33 3.20
C HIS A 129 6.08 -1.47 3.85
N LEU A 130 6.20 -1.31 5.18
CA LEU A 130 5.28 -0.51 5.97
C LEU A 130 6.05 0.66 6.58
N TYR A 131 5.51 1.87 6.40
CA TYR A 131 6.09 3.10 6.91
C TYR A 131 5.12 3.78 7.86
N LEU A 132 5.67 4.41 8.89
CA LEU A 132 4.97 5.31 9.79
C LEU A 132 5.38 6.75 9.45
N LEU A 133 4.38 7.56 9.10
CA LEU A 133 4.54 8.94 8.68
C LEU A 133 3.89 9.90 9.69
N ASP A 134 4.63 10.94 10.07
CA ASP A 134 4.08 12.11 10.75
C ASP A 134 3.84 13.25 9.74
N LEU A 135 2.58 13.59 9.48
CA LEU A 135 2.27 14.72 8.60
C LEU A 135 2.73 16.08 9.16
N ARG A 136 3.00 16.17 10.47
CA ARG A 136 3.58 17.38 11.10
C ARG A 136 5.08 17.52 10.81
N GLN A 137 5.73 16.43 10.39
CA GLN A 137 7.15 16.37 10.01
C GLN A 137 7.28 15.71 8.63
N PRO A 138 6.72 16.34 7.57
CA PRO A 138 6.68 15.74 6.25
C PRO A 138 8.10 15.45 5.75
N GLY A 139 8.26 14.29 5.09
CA GLY A 139 9.57 13.78 4.66
C GLY A 139 10.30 12.91 5.69
N GLN A 140 9.85 12.86 6.95
CA GLN A 140 10.36 11.91 7.94
C GLN A 140 9.41 10.72 8.07
N ALA A 141 9.59 9.72 7.21
CA ALA A 141 8.91 8.44 7.32
C ALA A 141 9.84 7.41 7.96
N ARG A 142 9.38 6.75 9.03
CA ARG A 142 10.11 5.65 9.66
C ARG A 142 9.60 4.33 9.11
N ARG A 143 10.49 3.50 8.60
CA ARG A 143 10.15 2.13 8.22
C ARG A 143 9.89 1.29 9.49
N LEU A 144 8.77 0.58 9.50
CA LEU A 144 8.41 -0.38 10.55
C LEU A 144 8.94 -1.77 10.19
N SER A 145 9.03 -2.64 11.19
CA SER A 145 9.68 -3.94 11.09
C SER A 145 8.71 -5.13 11.23
N PRO A 146 7.61 -5.24 10.46
CA PRO A 146 6.88 -6.49 10.41
C PRO A 146 7.77 -7.58 9.79
N GLU A 147 7.41 -8.85 10.00
CA GLU A 147 8.19 -10.00 9.50
C GLU A 147 8.41 -9.89 7.97
N PRO A 148 9.67 -9.75 7.49
CA PRO A 148 9.98 -9.36 6.12
C PRO A 148 9.72 -10.45 5.10
N SER A 149 9.57 -11.71 5.54
CA SER A 149 9.24 -12.84 4.65
C SER A 149 7.79 -12.82 4.15
N TYR A 150 6.96 -11.90 4.64
CA TYR A 150 5.54 -11.80 4.29
C TYR A 150 5.25 -10.75 3.23
N ASN A 151 4.37 -11.12 2.30
CA ASN A 151 3.93 -10.24 1.23
C ASN A 151 2.62 -9.56 1.60
N PHE A 152 2.72 -8.39 2.23
CA PHE A 152 1.55 -7.60 2.63
C PHE A 152 0.90 -6.92 1.42
N TRP A 153 -0.41 -6.96 1.36
CA TRP A 153 -1.17 -6.40 0.23
C TRP A 153 -2.31 -5.47 0.67
N ASP A 154 -2.69 -5.54 1.94
CA ASP A 154 -3.69 -4.67 2.53
C ASP A 154 -3.35 -4.34 3.99
N LEU A 155 -3.81 -3.18 4.46
CA LEU A 155 -3.71 -2.74 5.84
C LEU A 155 -5.01 -2.08 6.34
N SER A 156 -5.22 -2.15 7.64
CA SER A 156 -6.26 -1.45 8.39
C SER A 156 -5.77 -1.18 9.81
N ALA A 157 -6.42 -0.26 10.52
CA ALA A 157 -6.15 -0.01 11.93
C ALA A 157 -7.47 -0.01 12.72
N GLY A 158 -7.46 -0.57 13.92
CA GLY A 158 -8.61 -0.65 14.79
C GLY A 158 -8.24 -1.21 16.16
N ASP A 159 -8.86 -0.70 17.22
CA ASP A 159 -8.65 -1.13 18.60
C ASP A 159 -9.44 -2.42 18.85
N VAL A 160 -8.78 -3.58 18.78
CA VAL A 160 -9.47 -4.87 18.82
C VAL A 160 -9.71 -5.37 20.25
N ASP A 161 -8.98 -4.85 21.23
CA ASP A 161 -9.07 -5.30 22.63
C ASP A 161 -9.64 -4.26 23.60
N GLY A 162 -10.00 -3.08 23.09
CA GLY A 162 -10.70 -2.03 23.82
C GLY A 162 -9.82 -1.21 24.75
N ASP A 163 -8.50 -1.22 24.55
CA ASP A 163 -7.54 -0.47 25.38
C ASP A 163 -7.37 1.00 24.95
N GLY A 164 -8.04 1.41 23.87
CA GLY A 164 -7.98 2.74 23.27
C GLY A 164 -6.80 2.95 22.33
N ILE A 165 -5.96 1.93 22.09
CA ILE A 165 -4.79 1.97 21.20
C ILE A 165 -5.05 1.05 20.00
N PRO A 166 -5.31 1.61 18.81
CA PRO A 166 -5.52 0.82 17.61
C PRO A 166 -4.36 -0.12 17.24
N GLU A 167 -4.68 -1.40 17.07
CA GLU A 167 -3.82 -2.39 16.43
C GLU A 167 -3.70 -2.14 14.93
N VAL A 168 -2.66 -2.73 14.34
CA VAL A 168 -2.46 -2.79 12.90
C VAL A 168 -2.87 -4.15 12.36
N GLY A 169 -3.93 -4.16 11.56
CA GLY A 169 -4.38 -5.33 10.79
C GLY A 169 -3.69 -5.39 9.44
N LEU A 170 -3.00 -6.49 9.14
CA LEU A 170 -2.28 -6.70 7.88
C LEU A 170 -2.80 -7.93 7.14
N CYS A 171 -3.24 -7.74 5.90
CA CYS A 171 -3.48 -8.85 4.99
C CYS A 171 -2.19 -9.24 4.27
N THR A 172 -1.86 -10.52 4.28
CA THR A 172 -0.65 -11.05 3.67
C THR A 172 -0.92 -12.25 2.77
N TYR A 173 -0.06 -12.43 1.77
CA TYR A 173 0.22 -13.74 1.19
C TYR A 173 1.46 -14.30 1.84
N SER A 174 1.33 -15.43 2.52
CA SER A 174 2.46 -16.10 3.16
C SER A 174 2.45 -17.59 2.90
N ARG A 175 3.52 -18.26 3.30
CA ARG A 175 3.57 -19.71 3.53
C ARG A 175 3.77 -19.95 5.03
N THR A 176 3.40 -21.13 5.51
CA THR A 176 3.74 -21.56 6.88
C THR A 176 4.52 -22.86 6.82
N VAL A 177 5.26 -23.18 7.90
CA VAL A 177 5.97 -24.48 8.01
C VAL A 177 5.04 -25.67 7.74
N ARG A 178 3.75 -25.54 8.08
CA ARG A 178 2.71 -26.56 7.90
C ARG A 178 1.86 -26.39 6.62
N ASP A 179 2.12 -25.37 5.80
CA ASP A 179 1.39 -25.09 4.56
C ASP A 179 2.29 -24.35 3.58
N SER A 180 2.88 -25.11 2.64
CA SER A 180 3.80 -24.59 1.62
C SER A 180 3.08 -23.83 0.51
N ASN A 181 1.74 -23.87 0.46
CA ASN A 181 0.97 -23.10 -0.49
C ASN A 181 0.83 -21.66 0.00
N TYR A 182 1.01 -20.71 -0.93
CA TYR A 182 0.69 -19.32 -0.66
C TYR A 182 -0.81 -19.19 -0.46
N ALA A 183 -1.20 -18.64 0.68
CA ALA A 183 -2.59 -18.37 1.02
C ALA A 183 -2.71 -16.97 1.62
N ARG A 184 -3.89 -16.39 1.44
CA ARG A 184 -4.26 -15.15 2.15
C ARG A 184 -4.36 -15.43 3.64
N ARG A 185 -3.74 -14.58 4.44
CA ARG A 185 -3.76 -14.63 5.90
C ARG A 185 -3.89 -13.23 6.47
N PHE A 186 -4.57 -13.12 7.59
CA PHE A 186 -4.73 -11.87 8.30
C PHE A 186 -3.93 -11.92 9.60
N PHE A 187 -3.11 -10.92 9.83
CA PHE A 187 -2.29 -10.77 11.04
C PHE A 187 -2.66 -9.48 11.77
N VAL A 188 -2.54 -9.52 13.09
CA VAL A 188 -2.72 -8.36 13.97
C VAL A 188 -1.39 -8.07 14.65
N TYR A 189 -0.96 -6.83 14.58
CA TYR A 189 0.23 -6.32 15.23
C TYR A 189 -0.15 -5.26 16.26
N GLY A 190 0.47 -5.34 17.43
CA GLY A 190 0.45 -4.28 18.43
C GLY A 190 1.70 -3.42 18.33
N TRP A 191 1.81 -2.47 19.26
CA TRP A 191 2.91 -1.50 19.34
C TRP A 191 3.89 -1.80 20.47
N THR A 192 5.18 -1.85 20.16
CA THR A 192 6.24 -1.90 21.17
C THR A 192 6.39 -0.54 21.86
N ALA A 193 7.10 -0.49 22.99
CA ALA A 193 7.32 0.75 23.76
C ALA A 193 8.10 1.82 22.96
N ASP A 194 8.98 1.41 22.05
CA ASP A 194 9.70 2.27 21.11
C ASP A 194 8.88 2.61 19.85
N GLY A 195 7.64 2.12 19.77
CA GLY A 195 6.68 2.40 18.72
C GLY A 195 6.86 1.57 17.44
N ASP A 196 7.67 0.51 17.43
CA ASP A 196 7.66 -0.49 16.35
C ASP A 196 6.52 -1.49 16.53
N LEU A 197 6.43 -2.48 15.63
CA LEU A 197 5.38 -3.49 15.63
C LEU A 197 5.83 -4.79 16.28
N TYR A 198 4.94 -5.43 17.03
CA TYR A 198 5.10 -6.83 17.45
C TYR A 198 3.86 -7.65 17.06
N PRO A 199 4.02 -8.93 16.67
CA PRO A 199 2.89 -9.75 16.28
C PRO A 199 2.04 -10.12 17.51
N ARG A 200 0.82 -9.57 17.58
CA ARG A 200 -0.19 -9.97 18.59
C ARG A 200 -0.86 -11.28 18.17
N TRP A 201 -1.24 -11.41 16.90
CA TRP A 201 -1.87 -12.63 16.38
C TRP A 201 -1.53 -12.88 14.92
N ARG A 202 -1.26 -14.15 14.60
CA ARG A 202 -0.97 -14.60 13.24
C ARG A 202 -1.95 -15.70 12.81
N GLY A 203 -3.10 -15.29 12.30
CA GLY A 203 -4.13 -16.20 11.81
C GLY A 203 -3.64 -17.05 10.65
N ARG A 204 -3.70 -18.38 10.79
CA ARG A 204 -3.36 -19.29 9.69
C ARG A 204 -4.40 -19.24 8.57
N ARG A 205 -5.68 -19.21 8.95
CA ARG A 205 -6.89 -19.09 8.11
C ARG A 205 -8.02 -18.53 8.97
N LEU A 206 -8.99 -17.87 8.33
CA LEU A 206 -10.30 -17.60 8.92
C LEU A 206 -11.19 -18.85 8.76
N CYS A 207 -12.50 -18.75 9.00
CA CYS A 207 -13.40 -19.87 8.77
C CYS A 207 -13.34 -20.37 7.32
N ARG A 208 -13.21 -19.46 6.35
CA ARG A 208 -13.13 -19.79 4.92
C ARG A 208 -12.02 -18.98 4.23
N PRO A 209 -11.60 -19.35 3.00
CA PRO A 209 -10.72 -18.53 2.20
C PRO A 209 -11.34 -17.15 1.95
N TYR A 210 -10.64 -16.09 2.37
CA TYR A 210 -11.15 -14.74 2.26
C TYR A 210 -10.61 -14.00 1.01
N LEU A 211 -11.34 -12.96 0.60
CA LEU A 211 -11.04 -12.10 -0.54
C LEU A 211 -10.44 -10.77 -0.10
N SER A 212 -11.05 -10.15 0.91
CA SER A 212 -10.56 -8.96 1.59
C SER A 212 -10.91 -9.02 3.07
N ALA A 213 -10.14 -8.31 3.89
CA ALA A 213 -10.41 -8.21 5.32
C ALA A 213 -9.88 -6.88 5.87
N CYS A 214 -10.56 -6.35 6.88
CA CYS A 214 -10.14 -5.15 7.59
C CYS A 214 -10.60 -5.20 9.05
N LEU A 215 -10.02 -4.33 9.87
CA LEU A 215 -10.54 -4.00 11.19
C LEU A 215 -11.57 -2.87 11.06
N ALA A 216 -12.73 -3.04 11.68
CA ALA A 216 -13.78 -2.03 11.75
C ALA A 216 -14.69 -2.28 12.95
N ASP A 217 -15.17 -1.21 13.58
CA ASP A 217 -16.24 -1.27 14.59
C ASP A 217 -17.57 -1.59 13.90
N ALA A 218 -17.86 -2.89 13.81
CA ALA A 218 -18.94 -3.45 13.02
C ALA A 218 -20.27 -3.45 13.81
N ASN A 219 -20.18 -3.65 15.13
CA ASN A 219 -21.31 -3.70 16.04
C ASN A 219 -21.59 -2.34 16.75
N ARG A 220 -20.71 -1.35 16.57
CA ARG A 220 -20.77 0.00 17.16
C ARG A 220 -20.61 0.02 18.68
N ASP A 221 -19.83 -0.91 19.22
CA ASP A 221 -19.51 -0.96 20.65
C ASP A 221 -18.21 -0.22 21.02
N GLY A 222 -17.51 0.32 20.02
CA GLY A 222 -16.27 1.07 20.18
C GLY A 222 -15.00 0.21 20.10
N GLN A 223 -15.13 -1.13 20.02
CA GLN A 223 -14.05 -2.05 19.69
C GLN A 223 -14.13 -2.42 18.21
N ALA A 224 -12.98 -2.73 17.61
CA ALA A 224 -12.90 -3.14 16.23
C ALA A 224 -13.02 -4.67 16.11
N GLU A 225 -13.94 -5.11 15.27
CA GLU A 225 -14.00 -6.48 14.80
C GLU A 225 -13.10 -6.71 13.58
N LEU A 226 -12.74 -7.97 13.35
CA LEU A 226 -12.25 -8.41 12.06
C LEU A 226 -13.43 -8.66 11.14
N VAL A 227 -13.49 -7.90 10.06
CA VAL A 227 -14.51 -8.02 9.01
C VAL A 227 -13.86 -8.59 7.77
N SER A 228 -14.43 -9.65 7.19
CA SER A 228 -13.90 -10.33 6.01
C SER A 228 -14.97 -10.59 4.95
N VAL A 229 -14.56 -10.52 3.68
CA VAL A 229 -15.32 -11.08 2.57
C VAL A 229 -14.81 -12.48 2.31
N GLU A 230 -15.66 -13.48 2.42
CA GLU A 230 -15.27 -14.89 2.35
C GLU A 230 -15.95 -15.64 1.21
N GLN A 231 -15.26 -16.64 0.67
CA GLN A 231 -15.83 -17.55 -0.32
C GLN A 231 -16.81 -18.51 0.36
N ALA A 232 -18.07 -18.44 -0.04
CA ALA A 232 -19.11 -19.36 0.41
C ALA A 232 -18.95 -20.72 -0.29
N PRO A 233 -19.45 -21.82 0.31
CA PRO A 233 -19.35 -23.16 -0.27
C PRO A 233 -20.01 -23.31 -1.65
N ASP A 234 -21.01 -22.48 -1.95
CA ASP A 234 -21.75 -22.45 -3.21
C ASP A 234 -21.07 -21.61 -4.30
N GLY A 235 -19.87 -21.08 -4.03
CA GLY A 235 -19.11 -20.22 -4.94
C GLY A 235 -19.49 -18.74 -4.85
N GLY A 236 -20.48 -18.38 -4.03
CA GLY A 236 -20.80 -16.99 -3.70
C GLY A 236 -19.77 -16.35 -2.77
N GLN A 237 -20.04 -15.10 -2.39
CA GLN A 237 -19.26 -14.31 -1.44
C GLN A 237 -20.15 -13.87 -0.30
N LEU A 238 -19.70 -14.04 0.93
CA LEU A 238 -20.41 -13.60 2.12
C LEU A 238 -19.54 -12.65 2.94
N LEU A 239 -20.19 -11.85 3.78
CA LEU A 239 -19.53 -11.05 4.79
C LEU A 239 -19.48 -11.84 6.09
N ALA A 240 -18.33 -11.88 6.75
CA ALA A 240 -18.16 -12.47 8.08
C ALA A 240 -17.53 -11.45 9.03
N VAL A 241 -18.01 -11.43 10.26
CA VAL A 241 -17.54 -10.56 11.34
C VAL A 241 -17.06 -11.44 12.48
N TYR A 242 -15.89 -11.12 13.03
CA TYR A 242 -15.28 -11.84 14.13
C TYR A 242 -14.90 -10.89 15.26
N ALA A 243 -15.29 -11.26 16.48
CA ALA A 243 -14.90 -10.55 17.69
C ALA A 243 -13.58 -11.08 18.24
N TRP A 244 -12.78 -10.18 18.81
CA TRP A 244 -11.56 -10.53 19.51
C TRP A 244 -11.88 -11.15 20.88
N ASN A 245 -11.09 -12.13 21.30
CA ASN A 245 -11.28 -12.81 22.59
C ASN A 245 -9.98 -13.01 23.38
N GLN A 246 -9.03 -12.08 23.27
CA GLN A 246 -7.69 -12.12 23.90
C GLN A 246 -6.71 -13.11 23.27
N PHE A 247 -7.18 -14.24 22.73
CA PHE A 247 -6.34 -15.25 22.08
C PHE A 247 -6.42 -15.22 20.54
N GLY A 248 -7.50 -14.67 20.00
CA GLY A 248 -7.73 -14.56 18.57
C GLY A 248 -9.14 -14.09 18.26
N PHE A 249 -9.65 -14.54 17.12
CA PHE A 249 -10.94 -14.12 16.58
C PHE A 249 -11.96 -15.25 16.58
N TRP A 250 -13.18 -14.95 17.03
CA TRP A 250 -14.31 -15.87 17.12
C TRP A 250 -15.47 -15.32 16.30
N GLY A 251 -16.17 -16.20 15.57
CA GLY A 251 -17.25 -15.79 14.68
C GLY A 251 -18.39 -15.13 15.44
N LEU A 252 -18.74 -13.91 15.04
CA LEU A 252 -19.80 -13.10 15.64
C LEU A 252 -21.07 -13.16 14.79
N ALA A 253 -20.94 -12.84 13.50
CA ALA A 253 -22.06 -12.84 12.57
C ALA A 253 -21.61 -13.07 11.12
N GLU A 254 -22.51 -13.55 10.27
CA GLU A 254 -22.29 -13.64 8.82
C GLU A 254 -23.51 -13.23 8.01
N SER A 255 -23.29 -12.78 6.77
CA SER A 255 -24.37 -12.51 5.82
C SER A 255 -24.74 -13.78 5.07
N LYS A 256 -25.91 -13.77 4.42
CA LYS A 256 -26.15 -14.70 3.31
C LYS A 256 -25.12 -14.50 2.18
N PRO A 257 -24.89 -15.51 1.32
CA PRO A 257 -24.04 -15.34 0.13
C PRO A 257 -24.64 -14.39 -0.92
N TYR A 258 -23.76 -13.71 -1.65
CA TYR A 258 -24.03 -12.85 -2.81
C TYR A 258 -23.15 -13.27 -3.98
N ALA A 259 -23.51 -12.92 -5.23
CA ALA A 259 -22.70 -13.29 -6.39
C ALA A 259 -21.31 -12.64 -6.35
N ARG A 260 -21.26 -11.35 -5.98
CA ARG A 260 -20.04 -10.64 -5.60
C ARG A 260 -20.31 -9.69 -4.46
N LEU A 261 -19.30 -9.47 -3.63
CA LEU A 261 -19.33 -8.58 -2.49
C LEU A 261 -17.96 -7.90 -2.37
N ARG A 262 -17.97 -6.58 -2.18
CA ARG A 262 -16.78 -5.80 -1.88
C ARG A 262 -17.06 -4.93 -0.67
N LEU A 263 -16.21 -5.00 0.34
CA LEU A 263 -16.22 -4.05 1.45
C LEU A 263 -15.84 -2.67 0.92
N ASP A 264 -16.70 -1.70 1.18
CA ASP A 264 -16.42 -0.31 0.92
C ASP A 264 -15.88 0.30 2.23
N PRO A 265 -14.88 1.18 2.14
CA PRO A 265 -14.34 1.82 3.33
C PRO A 265 -15.30 2.83 3.93
N GLY A 266 -15.23 2.97 5.25
CA GLY A 266 -15.98 3.98 5.99
C GLY A 266 -16.32 3.49 7.40
N PRO A 267 -17.03 4.32 8.18
CA PRO A 267 -17.60 3.89 9.45
C PRO A 267 -18.72 2.87 9.22
N GLY A 268 -18.74 1.78 9.99
CA GLY A 268 -19.73 0.70 9.85
C GLY A 268 -19.48 -0.24 8.66
N LEU A 269 -20.46 -1.09 8.34
CA LEU A 269 -20.31 -2.17 7.36
C LEU A 269 -20.89 -1.78 5.98
N HIS A 270 -20.24 -0.83 5.31
CA HIS A 270 -20.59 -0.47 3.94
C HIS A 270 -20.03 -1.49 2.94
N ALA A 271 -20.83 -1.85 1.94
CA ALA A 271 -20.39 -2.76 0.91
C ALA A 271 -21.11 -2.51 -0.42
N THR A 272 -20.43 -2.88 -1.50
CA THR A 272 -21.03 -3.03 -2.82
C THR A 272 -21.34 -4.51 -3.03
N ILE A 273 -22.60 -4.84 -3.31
CA ILE A 273 -23.01 -6.21 -3.64
C ILE A 273 -23.54 -6.31 -5.07
N GLU A 274 -23.28 -7.44 -5.71
CA GLU A 274 -23.81 -7.79 -7.02
C GLU A 274 -24.88 -8.88 -6.85
N THR A 275 -26.09 -8.65 -7.36
CA THR A 275 -27.20 -9.62 -7.34
C THR A 275 -27.90 -9.58 -8.69
N ALA A 276 -28.04 -10.74 -9.35
CA ALA A 276 -28.66 -10.85 -10.68
C ALA A 276 -28.05 -9.90 -11.75
N GLY A 277 -26.76 -9.59 -11.65
CA GLY A 277 -26.04 -8.71 -12.57
C GLY A 277 -26.14 -7.21 -12.24
N GLU A 278 -26.89 -6.83 -11.21
CA GLU A 278 -26.98 -5.44 -10.75
C GLU A 278 -26.08 -5.20 -9.54
N GLN A 279 -25.35 -4.08 -9.55
CA GLN A 279 -24.54 -3.63 -8.42
C GLN A 279 -25.31 -2.60 -7.60
N ARG A 280 -25.24 -2.73 -6.28
CA ARG A 280 -25.83 -1.77 -5.34
C ARG A 280 -24.94 -1.58 -4.12
N HIS A 281 -24.90 -0.35 -3.62
CA HIS A 281 -24.32 -0.04 -2.32
C HIS A 281 -25.32 -0.39 -1.22
N VAL A 282 -24.84 -1.04 -0.16
CA VAL A 282 -25.62 -1.46 0.99
C VAL A 282 -24.86 -1.20 2.27
N VAL A 283 -25.61 -1.10 3.36
CA VAL A 283 -25.07 -1.11 4.71
C VAL A 283 -25.56 -2.37 5.39
N PHE A 284 -24.64 -3.17 5.91
CA PHE A 284 -24.98 -4.31 6.75
C PHE A 284 -25.20 -3.85 8.19
N VAL A 285 -26.21 -4.42 8.83
CA VAL A 285 -26.44 -4.31 10.27
C VAL A 285 -26.50 -5.70 10.86
N GLN A 286 -25.90 -5.86 12.03
CA GLN A 286 -25.95 -7.10 12.76
C GLN A 286 -27.31 -7.24 13.46
N GLN A 287 -27.94 -8.40 13.29
CA GLN A 287 -29.09 -8.86 14.03
C GLN A 287 -28.78 -10.27 14.55
N ASP A 288 -28.57 -10.39 15.86
CA ASP A 288 -28.05 -11.61 16.49
C ASP A 288 -26.74 -12.10 15.83
N ARG A 289 -26.80 -13.23 15.10
CA ARG A 289 -25.68 -13.84 14.37
C ARG A 289 -25.75 -13.62 12.86
N ASP A 290 -26.73 -12.84 12.39
CA ASP A 290 -26.91 -12.56 10.97
C ASP A 290 -26.52 -11.12 10.65
N LEU A 291 -25.89 -10.94 9.49
CA LEU A 291 -25.67 -9.63 8.88
C LEU A 291 -26.72 -9.42 7.79
N ILE A 292 -27.64 -8.48 8.03
CA ILE A 292 -28.71 -8.16 7.09
C ILE A 292 -28.48 -6.80 6.44
N VAL A 293 -29.00 -6.63 5.23
CA VAL A 293 -28.98 -5.33 4.55
C VAL A 293 -30.00 -4.42 5.23
N SER A 294 -29.55 -3.26 5.69
CA SER A 294 -30.43 -2.22 6.24
C SER A 294 -31.45 -1.75 5.21
N SER A 295 -32.72 -1.62 5.62
CA SER A 295 -33.83 -1.15 4.78
C SER A 295 -33.91 0.37 4.67
N SER A 296 -33.10 1.12 5.41
CA SER A 296 -33.12 2.59 5.35
C SER A 296 -32.41 3.07 4.07
N PRO A 297 -33.04 3.95 3.26
CA PRO A 297 -32.38 4.51 2.10
C PRO A 297 -31.15 5.30 2.57
N THR A 298 -29.99 5.02 1.95
CA THR A 298 -28.77 5.81 2.07
C THR A 298 -29.00 7.18 1.46
N SER A 299 -29.66 8.07 2.20
CA SER A 299 -29.70 9.51 1.92
C SER A 299 -28.62 10.20 2.74
N ASP A 300 -27.36 9.88 2.47
CA ASP A 300 -26.26 10.76 2.83
C ASP A 300 -25.27 10.72 1.66
N THR A 301 -25.47 11.70 0.79
CA THR A 301 -24.60 12.08 -0.30
C THR A 301 -23.24 12.47 0.28
N PHE A 302 -22.17 11.82 -0.19
CA PHE A 302 -20.79 12.25 0.01
C PHE A 302 -20.51 13.60 -0.64
#